data_AF-A0A351G878-F1
#
_entry.id   AF-A0A351G878-F1
#
_cell.length_a   1.000
_cell.length_b   1.000
_cell.length_c   1.000
_cell.angle_alpha   90.00
_cell.angle_beta   90.00
_cell.angle_gamma   90.00
#
_symmetry.space_group_name_H-M   'P 1'
#
loop_
_entity.id
_entity.type
_entity.pdbx_description
1 polymer ?
#
loop_
_entity_poly.entity_id
_entity_poly.type
_entity_poly.pdbx_seq_one_letter_code
_entity_poly.pdbx_strand_id
1 'polypeptide(L)'
;MKYRIESLLAARQFLVPQIVGSRIYFISNLSGHMSLYAMDHGGSVPEPLLPPHIALQNPHLMNGNSFFVFPDLGKILVMIDQDGDENYQPKFIPIDGGFPEDPFDDFFKDYRVHVGDCDIENNLAFFFAESRKEPMNVTFKADLKSLKIDQIAESVYGLYPDAKTKDYSKLILVEGYSPGDHVVYQWEKGRDTLELIYGKPLNERTEGEEVL
;
A
#
# COMPACT_ATOMS: atom_id res chain seq x y z
N MET A 1 -2.10 3.65 36.27
CA MET A 1 -2.52 3.08 34.97
C MET A 1 -3.13 1.72 35.25
N LYS A 2 -4.42 1.49 34.93
CA LYS A 2 -5.12 0.23 35.23
C LYS A 2 -5.17 -0.58 33.94
N TYR A 3 -4.27 -1.55 33.80
CA TYR A 3 -4.27 -2.43 32.63
C TYR A 3 -5.47 -3.37 32.73
N ARG A 4 -6.26 -3.46 31.64
CA ARG A 4 -7.32 -4.45 31.50
C ARG A 4 -6.67 -5.82 31.34
N ILE A 5 -7.14 -6.83 32.09
CA ILE A 5 -6.56 -8.21 32.08
C ILE A 5 -6.60 -8.78 30.66
N GLU A 6 -7.61 -8.40 29.89
CA GLU A 6 -7.81 -8.75 28.49
C GLU A 6 -6.62 -8.36 27.60
N SER A 7 -5.94 -7.24 27.89
CA SER A 7 -4.73 -6.82 27.16
C SER A 7 -3.51 -7.72 27.46
N LEU A 8 -3.52 -8.46 28.58
CA LEU A 8 -2.46 -9.42 28.94
C LEU A 8 -2.73 -10.83 28.39
N LEU A 9 -3.98 -11.11 28.01
CA LEU A 9 -4.41 -12.41 27.46
C LEU A 9 -4.44 -12.42 25.92
N ALA A 10 -4.34 -11.27 25.28
CA ALA A 10 -4.21 -11.19 23.83
C ALA A 10 -2.85 -11.75 23.37
N ALA A 11 -2.88 -12.60 22.34
CA ALA A 11 -1.65 -13.04 21.71
C ALA A 11 -0.89 -11.83 21.15
N ARG A 12 0.40 -11.75 21.47
CA ARG A 12 1.28 -10.73 20.89
C ARG A 12 1.49 -11.04 19.42
N GLN A 13 1.19 -10.07 18.57
CA GLN A 13 1.34 -10.20 17.13
C GLN A 13 2.62 -9.49 16.68
N PHE A 14 3.32 -10.10 15.73
CA PHE A 14 4.51 -9.52 15.09
C PHE A 14 4.32 -9.71 13.58
N LEU A 15 3.81 -8.67 12.93
CA LEU A 15 3.28 -8.74 11.58
C LEU A 15 4.19 -8.00 10.60
N VAL A 16 4.18 -8.48 9.34
CA VAL A 16 4.83 -7.84 8.18
C VAL A 16 6.25 -7.29 8.44
N PRO A 17 7.19 -8.11 8.95
CA PRO A 17 8.52 -7.62 9.31
C PRO A 17 9.35 -7.22 8.07
N GLN A 18 10.09 -6.12 8.19
CA GLN A 18 11.08 -5.66 7.20
C GLN A 18 12.45 -5.49 7.87
N ILE A 19 13.49 -6.10 7.30
CA ILE A 19 14.86 -5.97 7.77
C ILE A 19 15.54 -4.88 6.96
N VAL A 20 16.05 -3.85 7.62
CA VAL A 20 16.79 -2.74 6.98
C VAL A 20 18.05 -2.46 7.79
N GLY A 21 19.20 -2.71 7.17
CA GLY A 21 20.49 -2.65 7.86
C GLY A 21 20.52 -3.58 9.07
N SER A 22 20.76 -3.02 10.26
CA SER A 22 20.76 -3.75 11.53
C SER A 22 19.45 -3.64 12.30
N ARG A 23 18.35 -3.19 11.69
CA ARG A 23 17.05 -3.02 12.35
C ARG A 23 15.96 -3.88 11.72
N ILE A 24 14.98 -4.26 12.52
CA ILE A 24 13.75 -4.93 12.10
C ILE A 24 12.58 -4.01 12.40
N TYR A 25 11.78 -3.70 11.39
CA TYR A 25 10.55 -2.91 11.47
C TYR A 25 9.34 -3.83 11.36
N PHE A 26 8.31 -3.67 12.18
CA PHE A 26 7.15 -4.56 12.19
C PHE A 26 5.93 -3.92 12.86
N ILE A 27 4.75 -4.45 12.56
CA ILE A 27 3.50 -4.06 13.23
C ILE A 27 3.23 -4.99 14.41
N SER A 28 2.80 -4.43 15.54
CA SER A 28 2.49 -5.19 16.75
C SER A 28 1.43 -4.54 17.64
N ASN A 29 0.79 -5.34 18.50
CA ASN A 29 -0.15 -4.91 19.55
C ASN A 29 0.48 -4.71 20.94
N LEU A 30 1.80 -4.47 21.05
CA LEU A 30 2.46 -4.32 22.36
C LEU A 30 1.86 -3.20 23.21
N SER A 31 1.30 -2.15 22.59
CA SER A 31 0.61 -1.02 23.24
C SER A 31 -0.89 -1.25 23.46
N GLY A 32 -1.42 -2.44 23.15
CA GLY A 32 -2.85 -2.76 23.22
C GLY A 32 -3.66 -2.42 21.95
N HIS A 33 -3.03 -1.87 20.93
CA HIS A 33 -3.55 -1.64 19.58
C HIS A 33 -2.41 -1.85 18.56
N MET A 34 -2.72 -2.11 17.29
CA MET A 34 -1.70 -2.22 16.25
C MET A 34 -0.95 -0.89 16.11
N SER A 35 0.36 -0.92 16.24
CA SER A 35 1.24 0.22 15.97
C SER A 35 2.53 -0.27 15.31
N LEU A 36 3.31 0.65 14.78
CA LEU A 36 4.58 0.37 14.12
C LEU A 36 5.73 0.42 15.14
N TYR A 37 6.59 -0.58 15.09
CA TYR A 37 7.74 -0.72 15.98
C TYR A 37 9.02 -0.97 15.19
N ALA A 38 10.16 -0.64 15.80
CA ALA A 38 11.47 -1.13 15.37
C ALA A 38 12.27 -1.71 16.54
N MET A 39 13.23 -2.57 16.22
CA MET A 39 14.20 -3.10 17.17
C MET A 39 15.50 -3.48 16.46
N ASP A 40 16.56 -3.76 17.23
CA ASP A 40 17.83 -4.22 16.68
C ASP A 40 17.72 -5.68 16.22
N HIS A 41 18.30 -5.95 15.05
CA HIS A 41 18.46 -7.28 14.51
C HIS A 41 19.43 -8.08 15.40
N GLY A 42 18.92 -9.13 16.04
CA GLY A 42 19.64 -9.90 17.06
C GLY A 42 19.08 -9.76 18.48
N GLY A 43 18.14 -8.82 18.71
CA GLY A 43 17.36 -8.72 19.93
C GLY A 43 17.59 -7.42 20.71
N SER A 44 16.52 -6.67 20.92
CA SER A 44 16.44 -5.52 21.83
C SER A 44 14.98 -5.32 22.28
N VAL A 45 14.70 -4.25 23.03
CA VAL A 45 13.32 -3.88 23.38
C VAL A 45 12.70 -3.15 22.18
N PRO A 46 11.51 -3.55 21.71
CA PRO A 46 10.82 -2.82 20.64
C PRO A 46 10.50 -1.37 21.00
N GLU A 47 10.82 -0.47 20.08
CA GLU A 47 10.59 0.97 20.18
C GLU A 47 9.36 1.36 19.34
N PRO A 48 8.36 2.05 19.91
CA PRO A 48 7.23 2.53 19.12
C PRO A 48 7.67 3.67 18.19
N LEU A 49 7.27 3.60 16.92
CA LEU A 49 7.62 4.60 15.90
C LEU A 49 6.51 5.62 15.63
N LEU A 50 5.32 5.40 16.16
CA LEU A 50 4.16 6.28 16.01
C LEU A 50 3.72 6.86 17.37
N PRO A 51 3.09 8.05 17.37
CA PRO A 51 2.42 8.57 18.55
C PRO A 51 1.39 7.58 19.10
N PRO A 52 1.25 7.48 20.43
CA PRO A 52 0.45 6.43 21.09
C PRO A 52 -1.07 6.53 20.86
N HIS A 53 -1.54 7.63 20.26
CA HIS A 53 -2.95 7.85 19.91
C HIS A 53 -3.28 7.46 18.46
N ILE A 54 -2.27 7.06 17.68
CA ILE A 54 -2.44 6.60 16.29
C ILE A 54 -2.38 5.08 16.30
N ALA A 55 -3.49 4.46 15.94
CA ALA A 55 -3.58 3.03 15.70
C ALA A 55 -3.49 2.75 14.20
N LEU A 56 -2.84 1.65 13.84
CA LEU A 56 -2.82 1.13 12.47
C LEU A 56 -3.90 0.07 12.30
N GLN A 57 -4.33 -0.18 11.07
CA GLN A 57 -5.21 -1.29 10.76
C GLN A 57 -4.47 -2.63 10.82
N ASN A 58 -5.20 -3.72 11.05
CA ASN A 58 -4.65 -5.06 10.88
C ASN A 58 -4.20 -5.28 9.42
N PRO A 59 -2.90 -5.54 9.15
CA PRO A 59 -2.39 -5.75 7.79
C PRO A 59 -3.12 -6.84 7.00
N HIS A 60 -3.69 -7.84 7.66
CA HIS A 60 -4.45 -8.91 7.02
C HIS A 60 -5.82 -8.48 6.48
N LEU A 61 -6.31 -7.30 6.88
CA LEU A 61 -7.55 -6.70 6.40
C LEU A 61 -7.32 -5.57 5.39
N MET A 62 -6.04 -5.26 5.11
CA MET A 62 -5.66 -4.26 4.12
C MET A 62 -5.36 -4.93 2.79
N ASN A 63 -5.71 -4.26 1.70
CA ASN A 63 -5.16 -4.59 0.40
C ASN A 63 -3.78 -3.91 0.27
N GLY A 64 -2.79 -4.64 -0.22
CA GLY A 64 -1.42 -4.12 -0.33
C GLY A 64 -0.67 -4.01 1.00
N ASN A 65 0.37 -3.19 1.02
CA ASN A 65 1.30 -3.06 2.13
C ASN A 65 0.85 -1.99 3.14
N SER A 66 0.87 -2.31 4.44
CA SER A 66 0.58 -1.34 5.50
C SER A 66 1.69 -0.31 5.71
N PHE A 67 2.95 -0.68 5.45
CA PHE A 67 4.09 0.24 5.47
C PHE A 67 5.25 -0.28 4.61
N PHE A 68 6.19 0.61 4.26
CA PHE A 68 7.47 0.28 3.64
C PHE A 68 8.57 1.25 4.10
N VAL A 69 9.75 0.71 4.38
CA VAL A 69 10.90 1.50 4.84
C VAL A 69 11.76 1.91 3.66
N PHE A 70 12.07 3.21 3.55
CA PHE A 70 12.93 3.79 2.52
C PHE A 70 14.20 4.38 3.16
N PRO A 71 15.27 3.57 3.33
CA PRO A 71 16.47 3.99 4.07
C PRO A 71 17.18 5.20 3.44
N ASP A 72 17.24 5.25 2.11
CA ASP A 72 17.90 6.35 1.38
C ASP A 72 17.19 7.70 1.59
N LEU A 73 15.89 7.68 1.90
CA LEU A 73 15.12 8.87 2.26
C LEU A 73 15.16 9.17 3.76
N GLY A 74 15.56 8.21 4.59
CA GLY A 74 15.38 8.29 6.05
C GLY A 74 13.91 8.37 6.44
N LYS A 75 13.01 7.72 5.68
CA LYS A 75 11.56 7.78 5.86
C LYS A 75 10.93 6.40 5.84
N ILE A 76 9.73 6.32 6.42
CA ILE A 76 8.83 5.17 6.31
C ILE A 76 7.54 5.68 5.68
N LEU A 77 7.11 5.05 4.60
CA LEU A 77 5.77 5.20 4.05
C LEU A 77 4.83 4.31 4.86
N VAL A 78 3.78 4.89 5.43
CA VAL A 78 2.79 4.18 6.25
C VAL A 78 1.38 4.54 5.78
N MET A 79 0.50 3.55 5.73
CA MET A 79 -0.90 3.71 5.36
C MET A 79 -1.74 3.88 6.63
N ILE A 80 -2.41 5.02 6.74
CA ILE A 80 -3.17 5.42 7.93
C ILE A 80 -4.58 5.82 7.51
N ASP A 81 -5.59 5.29 8.19
CA ASP A 81 -6.98 5.73 8.07
C ASP A 81 -7.37 6.67 9.22
N GLN A 82 -8.60 7.17 9.21
CA GLN A 82 -9.11 7.99 10.30
C GLN A 82 -10.19 7.23 11.07
N ASP A 83 -9.89 6.89 12.33
CA ASP A 83 -10.84 6.28 13.25
C ASP A 83 -11.50 4.99 12.71
N GLY A 84 -10.77 4.20 11.91
CA GLY A 84 -11.27 2.93 11.37
C GLY A 84 -12.19 3.07 10.18
N ASP A 85 -12.22 4.23 9.50
CA ASP A 85 -13.04 4.45 8.32
C ASP A 85 -12.53 3.75 7.05
N GLU A 86 -11.37 3.08 7.15
CA GLU A 86 -10.69 2.35 6.07
C GLU A 86 -10.33 3.23 4.87
N ASN A 87 -10.42 4.57 4.97
CA ASN A 87 -9.98 5.50 3.94
C ASN A 87 -8.49 5.77 4.09
N TYR A 88 -7.68 4.74 3.86
CA TYR A 88 -6.23 4.83 4.04
C TYR A 88 -5.61 5.92 3.16
N GLN A 89 -4.68 6.67 3.75
CA GLN A 89 -3.87 7.69 3.10
C GLN A 89 -2.38 7.38 3.28
N PRO A 90 -1.54 7.63 2.26
CA PRO A 90 -0.10 7.52 2.40
C PRO A 90 0.43 8.65 3.28
N LYS A 91 1.20 8.31 4.31
CA LYS A 91 1.89 9.27 5.17
C LYS A 91 3.37 8.92 5.29
N PHE A 92 4.20 9.93 5.49
CA PHE A 92 5.59 9.76 5.87
C PHE A 92 5.79 9.95 7.36
N ILE A 93 6.63 9.11 7.94
CA ILE A 93 7.27 9.36 9.24
C ILE A 93 8.79 9.30 9.07
N PRO A 94 9.57 9.96 9.95
CA PRO A 94 11.00 9.71 10.05
C PRO A 94 11.30 8.22 10.29
N ILE A 95 12.44 7.74 9.80
CA ILE A 95 12.84 6.33 9.95
C ILE A 95 13.02 5.90 11.42
N ASP A 96 13.29 6.84 12.31
CA ASP A 96 13.40 6.64 13.76
C ASP A 96 12.08 6.94 14.51
N GLY A 97 10.99 7.16 13.77
CA GLY A 97 9.66 7.44 14.31
C GLY A 97 9.35 8.93 14.43
N GLY A 98 8.06 9.24 14.50
CA GLY A 98 7.57 10.62 14.57
C GLY A 98 6.12 10.76 14.15
N PHE A 99 5.67 12.01 14.03
CA PHE A 99 4.32 12.30 13.56
C PHE A 99 4.19 12.03 12.06
N PRO A 100 3.07 11.42 11.61
CA PRO A 100 2.79 11.26 10.19
C PRO A 100 2.54 12.60 9.50
N GLU A 101 3.16 12.78 8.34
CA GLU A 101 3.02 13.95 7.47
C GLU A 101 2.49 13.52 6.11
N ASP A 102 1.72 14.39 5.45
CA ASP A 102 1.28 14.15 4.07
C ASP A 102 2.40 14.47 3.09
N PRO A 103 2.89 13.49 2.30
CA PRO A 103 3.97 13.73 1.35
C PRO A 103 3.49 14.31 0.01
N PHE A 104 2.19 14.42 -0.23
CA PHE A 104 1.63 14.73 -1.56
C PHE A 104 0.63 15.89 -1.55
N ASP A 105 0.72 16.80 -0.57
CA ASP A 105 -0.10 18.02 -0.48
C ASP A 105 -1.60 17.75 -0.71
N ASP A 106 -2.14 16.74 -0.02
CA ASP A 106 -3.54 16.29 -0.10
C ASP A 106 -4.00 15.78 -1.49
N PHE A 107 -3.09 15.44 -2.41
CA PHE A 107 -3.43 14.88 -3.73
C PHE A 107 -4.41 13.70 -3.63
N PHE A 108 -4.21 12.83 -2.64
CA PHE A 108 -5.00 11.61 -2.45
C PHE A 108 -6.27 11.75 -1.60
N LYS A 109 -6.62 12.96 -1.12
CA LYS A 109 -7.72 13.16 -0.16
C LYS A 109 -9.08 12.61 -0.60
N ASP A 110 -9.30 12.58 -1.91
CA ASP A 110 -10.54 12.13 -2.54
C ASP A 110 -10.49 10.65 -2.97
N TYR A 111 -9.47 9.92 -2.53
CA TYR A 111 -9.25 8.50 -2.81
C TYR A 111 -9.14 7.68 -1.52
N ARG A 112 -9.50 6.39 -1.57
CA ARG A 112 -8.96 5.37 -0.66
C ARG A 112 -7.73 4.77 -1.33
N VAL A 113 -6.58 4.78 -0.67
CA VAL A 113 -5.31 4.43 -1.30
C VAL A 113 -4.70 3.18 -0.67
N HIS A 114 -4.13 2.32 -1.49
CA HIS A 114 -3.37 1.15 -1.07
C HIS A 114 -1.98 1.18 -1.70
N VAL A 115 -0.94 0.83 -0.94
CA VAL A 115 0.41 0.63 -1.51
C VAL A 115 0.46 -0.76 -2.11
N GLY A 116 0.32 -0.85 -3.43
CA GLY A 116 0.44 -2.12 -4.14
C GLY A 116 1.87 -2.64 -4.05
N ASP A 117 2.86 -1.78 -4.30
CA ASP A 117 4.26 -2.18 -4.32
C ASP A 117 5.24 -1.00 -4.18
N CYS A 118 6.51 -1.31 -3.90
CA CYS A 118 7.57 -0.33 -3.70
C CYS A 118 8.90 -0.77 -4.34
N ASP A 119 9.54 0.15 -5.07
CA ASP A 119 10.93 0.04 -5.48
C ASP A 119 11.81 0.79 -4.49
N ILE A 120 12.41 0.08 -3.53
CA ILE A 120 13.28 0.71 -2.53
C ILE A 120 14.54 1.29 -3.18
N GLU A 121 15.12 0.60 -4.18
CA GLU A 121 16.39 1.02 -4.81
C GLU A 121 16.21 2.35 -5.56
N ASN A 122 15.04 2.57 -6.16
CA ASN A 122 14.74 3.79 -6.91
C ASN A 122 13.81 4.77 -6.17
N ASN A 123 13.43 4.48 -4.92
CA ASN A 123 12.49 5.27 -4.12
C ASN A 123 11.15 5.52 -4.83
N LEU A 124 10.58 4.46 -5.41
CA LEU A 124 9.27 4.53 -6.07
C LEU A 124 8.20 3.80 -5.23
N ALA A 125 6.98 4.31 -5.27
CA ALA A 125 5.80 3.62 -4.78
C ALA A 125 4.74 3.54 -5.87
N PHE A 126 4.04 2.40 -5.92
CA PHE A 126 2.92 2.16 -6.80
C PHE A 126 1.65 2.07 -5.96
N PHE A 127 0.73 2.97 -6.23
CA PHE A 127 -0.51 3.10 -5.49
C PHE A 127 -1.69 2.61 -6.33
N PHE A 128 -2.57 1.86 -5.70
CA PHE A 128 -3.92 1.62 -6.21
C PHE A 128 -4.87 2.52 -5.43
N ALA A 129 -5.59 3.39 -6.13
CA ALA A 129 -6.42 4.41 -5.54
C ALA A 129 -7.86 4.29 -6.05
N GLU A 130 -8.80 4.20 -5.11
CA GLU A 130 -10.24 4.07 -5.39
C GLU A 130 -10.88 5.44 -5.19
N SER A 131 -11.47 6.01 -6.24
CA SER A 131 -12.13 7.31 -6.16
C SER A 131 -13.31 7.25 -5.20
N ARG A 132 -13.44 8.28 -4.36
CA ARG A 132 -14.57 8.45 -3.44
C ARG A 132 -15.70 9.27 -4.06
N LYS A 133 -15.52 9.74 -5.30
CA LYS A 133 -16.49 10.60 -6.02
C LYS A 133 -17.20 9.89 -7.16
N GLU A 134 -16.57 8.90 -7.75
CA GLU A 134 -17.05 8.17 -8.91
C GLU A 134 -16.56 6.73 -8.86
N PRO A 135 -17.19 5.78 -9.58
CA PRO A 135 -16.79 4.37 -9.57
C PRO A 135 -15.55 4.17 -10.46
N MET A 136 -14.44 4.82 -10.11
CA MET A 136 -13.18 4.78 -10.85
C MET A 136 -12.04 4.35 -9.93
N ASN A 137 -11.22 3.44 -10.43
CA ASN A 137 -9.96 3.05 -9.82
C ASN A 137 -8.81 3.59 -10.66
N VAL A 138 -7.75 4.02 -10.01
CA VAL A 138 -6.59 4.63 -10.67
C VAL A 138 -5.32 4.03 -10.09
N THR A 139 -4.43 3.62 -10.98
CA THR A 139 -3.09 3.17 -10.61
C THR A 139 -2.11 4.32 -10.83
N PHE A 140 -1.39 4.68 -9.77
CA PHE A 140 -0.42 5.75 -9.76
C PHE A 140 0.99 5.20 -9.50
N LYS A 141 1.99 5.88 -10.03
CA LYS A 141 3.40 5.75 -9.65
C LYS A 141 3.85 7.07 -9.04
N ALA A 142 4.43 7.00 -7.85
CA ALA A 142 5.07 8.15 -7.23
C ALA A 142 6.58 7.95 -7.16
N ASP A 143 7.33 8.99 -7.52
CA ASP A 143 8.73 9.15 -7.15
C ASP A 143 8.76 9.81 -5.77
N LEU A 144 9.17 9.07 -4.76
CA LEU A 144 9.12 9.50 -3.36
C LEU A 144 10.20 10.51 -2.99
N LYS A 145 11.23 10.67 -3.83
CA LYS A 145 12.30 11.65 -3.62
C LYS A 145 11.88 13.03 -4.11
N SER A 146 11.25 13.09 -5.28
CA SER A 146 10.74 14.32 -5.89
C SER A 146 9.29 14.63 -5.54
N LEU A 147 8.58 13.66 -4.93
CA LEU A 147 7.15 13.68 -4.61
C LEU A 147 6.25 13.82 -5.85
N LYS A 148 6.80 13.53 -7.04
CA LYS A 148 6.06 13.57 -8.29
C LYS A 148 5.18 12.33 -8.43
N ILE A 149 3.90 12.55 -8.75
CA ILE A 149 2.93 11.49 -9.05
C ILE A 149 2.65 11.47 -10.55
N ASP A 150 2.72 10.29 -11.14
CA ASP A 150 2.29 10.00 -12.51
C ASP A 150 1.13 8.99 -12.47
N GLN A 151 0.03 9.27 -13.18
CA GLN A 151 -1.01 8.28 -13.43
C GLN A 151 -0.51 7.25 -14.46
N ILE A 152 -0.70 5.97 -14.18
CA ILE A 152 -0.37 4.87 -15.08
C ILE A 152 -1.60 4.50 -15.92
N ALA A 153 -2.73 4.25 -15.26
CA ALA A 153 -3.96 3.82 -15.90
C ALA A 153 -5.16 4.00 -14.96
N GLU A 154 -6.37 3.98 -15.51
CA GLU A 154 -7.62 4.03 -14.77
C GLU A 154 -8.65 3.06 -15.35
N SER A 155 -9.53 2.53 -14.50
CA SER A 155 -10.64 1.69 -14.91
C SER A 155 -11.72 1.62 -13.84
N VAL A 156 -12.98 1.53 -14.28
CA VAL A 156 -14.12 1.26 -13.41
C VAL A 156 -14.13 -0.19 -12.87
N TYR A 157 -13.29 -1.06 -13.44
CA TYR A 157 -13.21 -2.49 -13.13
C TYR A 157 -11.86 -2.93 -12.52
N GLY A 158 -10.97 -1.99 -12.20
CA GLY A 158 -9.72 -2.27 -11.48
C GLY A 158 -8.50 -1.65 -12.14
N LEU A 159 -7.65 -2.50 -12.73
CA LEU A 159 -6.24 -2.26 -13.07
C LEU A 159 -5.31 -2.28 -11.85
N TYR A 160 -5.55 -3.23 -10.95
CA TYR A 160 -4.65 -3.46 -9.83
C TYR A 160 -3.31 -4.04 -10.33
N PRO A 161 -2.16 -3.56 -9.80
CA PRO A 161 -0.87 -4.16 -10.11
C PRO A 161 -0.77 -5.58 -9.53
N ASP A 162 -0.47 -6.56 -10.38
CA ASP A 162 -0.37 -7.98 -9.99
C ASP A 162 1.06 -8.53 -10.12
N ALA A 163 1.79 -8.11 -11.16
CA ALA A 163 3.18 -8.50 -11.37
C ALA A 163 4.01 -7.34 -11.93
N LYS A 164 5.34 -7.46 -11.81
CA LYS A 164 6.30 -6.42 -12.17
C LYS A 164 7.63 -7.01 -12.61
N THR A 165 8.35 -6.28 -13.46
CA THR A 165 9.78 -6.53 -13.66
C THR A 165 10.58 -5.97 -12.49
N LYS A 166 11.80 -6.49 -12.28
CA LYS A 166 12.67 -6.05 -11.17
C LYS A 166 12.93 -4.54 -11.16
N ASP A 167 13.03 -3.94 -12.35
CA ASP A 167 13.30 -2.51 -12.56
C ASP A 167 12.04 -1.65 -12.70
N TYR A 168 10.86 -2.26 -12.48
CA TYR A 168 9.56 -1.61 -12.63
C TYR A 168 9.33 -0.93 -13.98
N SER A 169 10.05 -1.34 -15.03
CA SER A 169 9.83 -0.87 -16.39
C SER A 169 8.56 -1.44 -17.00
N LYS A 170 8.06 -2.57 -16.48
CA LYS A 170 6.79 -3.19 -16.88
C LYS A 170 5.97 -3.61 -15.66
N LEU A 171 4.66 -3.46 -15.79
CA LEU A 171 3.68 -3.91 -14.82
C LEU A 171 2.61 -4.74 -15.52
N ILE A 172 2.17 -5.80 -14.86
CA ILE A 172 0.92 -6.48 -15.19
C ILE A 172 -0.19 -5.84 -14.37
N LEU A 173 -1.21 -5.35 -15.07
CA LEU A 173 -2.40 -4.73 -14.50
C LEU A 173 -3.61 -5.61 -14.83
N VAL A 174 -4.51 -5.78 -13.87
CA VAL A 174 -5.63 -6.70 -14.03
C VAL A 174 -6.95 -5.98 -13.76
N GLU A 175 -7.90 -6.18 -14.66
CA GLU A 175 -9.33 -5.91 -14.40
C GLU A 175 -10.00 -7.21 -13.94
N GLY A 176 -10.96 -7.09 -13.03
CA GLY A 176 -11.80 -8.21 -12.59
C GLY A 176 -13.27 -7.84 -12.67
N TYR A 177 -14.05 -8.63 -13.40
CA TYR A 177 -15.50 -8.40 -13.55
C TYR A 177 -16.32 -9.31 -12.64
N SER A 178 -15.85 -10.53 -12.41
CA SER A 178 -16.41 -11.50 -11.48
C SER A 178 -15.35 -12.52 -11.05
N PRO A 179 -15.57 -13.37 -10.02
CA PRO A 179 -14.61 -14.38 -9.64
C PRO A 179 -14.22 -15.30 -10.82
N GLY A 180 -12.96 -15.23 -11.23
CA GLY A 180 -12.42 -16.00 -12.35
C GLY A 180 -12.42 -15.25 -13.69
N ASP A 181 -13.21 -14.18 -13.83
CA ASP A 181 -13.27 -13.37 -15.04
C ASP A 181 -12.33 -12.15 -14.92
N HIS A 182 -11.15 -12.30 -15.51
CA HIS A 182 -10.09 -11.30 -15.48
C HIS A 182 -9.59 -10.95 -16.87
N VAL A 183 -9.23 -9.69 -17.04
CA VAL A 183 -8.56 -9.18 -18.24
C VAL A 183 -7.20 -8.64 -17.82
N VAL A 184 -6.15 -9.11 -18.50
CA VAL A 184 -4.77 -8.85 -18.12
C VAL A 184 -4.14 -7.94 -19.16
N TYR A 185 -3.57 -6.85 -18.67
CA TYR A 185 -2.88 -5.86 -19.46
C TYR A 185 -1.42 -5.74 -19.01
N GLN A 186 -0.56 -5.33 -19.93
CA GLN A 186 0.80 -4.93 -19.63
C GLN A 186 0.93 -3.42 -19.85
N TRP A 187 1.37 -2.73 -18.80
CA TRP A 187 1.93 -1.39 -18.91
C TRP A 187 3.44 -1.48 -19.12
N GLU A 188 3.98 -0.60 -19.96
CA GLU A 188 5.42 -0.48 -20.18
C GLU A 188 5.83 0.99 -20.18
N LYS A 189 6.90 1.31 -19.46
CA LYS A 189 7.43 2.66 -19.33
C LYS A 189 7.71 3.27 -20.71
N GLY A 190 7.10 4.43 -20.96
CA GLY A 190 7.27 5.17 -22.22
C GLY A 190 6.34 4.73 -23.35
N ARG A 191 5.43 3.77 -23.12
CA ARG A 191 4.27 3.55 -23.99
C ARG A 191 3.06 4.32 -23.45
N ASP A 192 2.27 4.84 -24.38
CA ASP A 192 1.06 5.60 -24.07
C ASP A 192 -0.18 4.72 -23.83
N THR A 193 -0.15 3.47 -24.27
CA THR A 193 -1.29 2.54 -24.21
C THR A 193 -0.92 1.25 -23.50
N LEU A 194 -1.89 0.68 -22.79
CA LEU A 194 -1.79 -0.67 -22.26
C LEU A 194 -1.84 -1.70 -23.39
N GLU A 195 -1.01 -2.73 -23.29
CA GLU A 195 -1.03 -3.88 -24.18
C GLU A 195 -1.93 -4.97 -23.56
N LEU A 196 -3.00 -5.37 -24.25
CA LEU A 196 -3.83 -6.50 -23.82
C LEU A 196 -3.04 -7.81 -23.97
N ILE A 197 -2.89 -8.55 -22.87
CA ILE A 197 -2.13 -9.81 -22.81
C ILE A 197 -3.07 -11.02 -22.77
N TYR A 198 -4.18 -10.92 -22.03
CA TYR A 198 -5.13 -12.03 -21.86
C TYR A 198 -6.54 -11.52 -21.58
N GLY A 199 -7.54 -12.30 -22.01
CA GLY A 199 -8.95 -12.03 -21.80
C GLY A 199 -9.56 -11.14 -22.88
N LYS A 200 -10.84 -10.82 -22.69
CA LYS A 200 -11.60 -9.92 -23.58
C LYS A 200 -12.20 -8.79 -22.75
N PRO A 201 -11.83 -7.52 -22.99
CA PRO A 201 -12.40 -6.37 -22.29
C PRO A 201 -13.93 -6.35 -22.37
N LEU A 202 -14.61 -5.94 -21.29
CA LEU A 202 -16.07 -6.03 -21.19
C LEU A 202 -16.80 -5.24 -22.30
N ASN A 203 -16.24 -4.09 -22.69
CA ASN A 203 -16.79 -3.24 -23.75
C ASN A 203 -16.68 -3.86 -25.17
N GLU A 204 -15.87 -4.91 -25.34
CA GLU A 204 -15.73 -5.65 -26.59
C GLU A 204 -16.62 -6.91 -26.63
N ARG A 205 -17.26 -7.26 -25.51
CA ARG A 205 -18.12 -8.44 -25.39
C ARG A 205 -19.52 -8.18 -25.94
N THR A 206 -20.10 -9.22 -26.54
CA THR A 206 -21.52 -9.21 -26.92
C THR A 206 -22.40 -9.70 -25.76
N GLU A 207 -23.66 -9.27 -25.74
CA GLU A 207 -24.62 -9.72 -24.73
C GLU A 207 -24.79 -11.25 -24.76
N GLY A 208 -24.67 -11.89 -23.59
CA GLY A 208 -24.75 -13.35 -23.45
C GLY A 208 -23.50 -14.12 -23.90
N GLU A 209 -22.40 -13.44 -24.23
CA GLU A 209 -21.14 -14.10 -24.56
C GLU A 209 -20.56 -14.81 -23.32
N GLU A 210 -20.35 -16.12 -23.43
CA GLU A 210 -19.57 -16.88 -22.45
C GLU A 210 -18.08 -16.63 -22.70
N VAL A 211 -17.41 -16.06 -21.70
CA VAL A 211 -15.95 -15.90 -21.66
C VAL A 211 -15.34 -16.91 -20.69
N LEU A 212 -14.19 -17.47 -21.07
CA LEU A 212 -13.41 -18.43 -20.29
C LEU A 212 -12.23 -17.78 -19.57
#